data_AF-A0A7S1VE55-F1
#
_entry.id   AF-A0A7S1VE55-F1
#
_cell.length_a   1.000
_cell.length_b   1.000
_cell.length_c   1.000
_cell.angle_alpha   90.00
_cell.angle_beta   90.00
_cell.angle_gamma   90.00
#
_symmetry.space_group_name_H-M   'P 1'
#
loop_
_entity.id
_entity.type
_entity.pdbx_description
1 polymer ?
#
loop_
_entity_poly.entity_id
_entity_poly.type
_entity_poly.pdbx_seq_one_letter_code
_entity_poly.pdbx_strand_id
1 'polypeptide(L)'
;LLVASRTHPELLECRAVREDAETTLLPPPQTVLKNESISILFGEPQLEAGDSWAMNNIHCRTTYAPTLSGNLTDILVSGETTERVLDLLMPKGALFYTHGWVLDLSETERLAKRKLDRFGGLGFVDSKVAYYGIHASGPITFFLAISRPAKVGDVARNHLRRIVVCQVNEKHHVVGACNAQTQMRYQVGGVTATNATYMTSPGTLYLGRKICVQVEIPSEASIGEYNQQLGINFTASVSDKHIMKKNKACSIAHVVWEEISPAQH
;
A
#
# COMPACT_ATOMS: atom_id res chain seq x y z
N LEU A 1 -33.72 -18.57 27.36
CA LEU A 1 -33.94 -17.67 26.23
C LEU A 1 -32.69 -17.67 25.36
N LEU A 2 -32.68 -18.47 24.29
CA LEU A 2 -31.67 -18.46 23.24
C LEU A 2 -32.28 -17.66 22.08
N VAL A 3 -31.91 -16.40 21.93
CA VAL A 3 -32.21 -15.64 20.72
C VAL A 3 -31.01 -15.79 19.81
N ALA A 4 -31.16 -16.65 18.80
CA ALA A 4 -30.24 -16.75 17.69
C ALA A 4 -30.21 -15.40 16.96
N SER A 5 -29.10 -14.67 17.10
CA SER A 5 -28.80 -13.55 16.22
C SER A 5 -28.55 -14.12 14.83
N ARG A 6 -29.49 -13.90 13.91
CA ARG A 6 -29.29 -14.11 12.48
C ARG A 6 -28.13 -13.23 12.06
N THR A 7 -26.95 -13.81 11.91
CA THR A 7 -25.83 -13.19 11.22
C THR A 7 -26.28 -12.94 9.80
N HIS A 8 -26.52 -11.68 9.43
CA HIS A 8 -26.59 -11.24 8.04
C HIS A 8 -25.15 -11.26 7.50
N PRO A 9 -24.75 -12.25 6.68
CA PRO A 9 -23.41 -12.31 6.10
C PRO A 9 -23.25 -11.27 4.98
N GLU A 10 -24.37 -10.71 4.50
CA GLU A 10 -24.47 -9.87 3.31
C GLU A 10 -23.93 -8.44 3.50
N LEU A 11 -23.60 -8.00 4.71
CA LEU A 11 -23.07 -6.65 4.99
C LEU A 11 -21.53 -6.59 5.01
N LEU A 12 -20.84 -7.73 4.96
CA LEU A 12 -19.37 -7.82 4.96
C LEU A 12 -18.81 -8.42 3.67
N GLU A 13 -19.68 -8.82 2.74
CA GLU A 13 -19.26 -9.10 1.37
C GLU A 13 -19.09 -7.77 0.64
N CYS A 14 -17.84 -7.35 0.42
CA CYS A 14 -17.54 -6.56 -0.76
C CYS A 14 -17.92 -7.43 -1.95
N ARG A 15 -19.17 -7.32 -2.42
CA ARG A 15 -19.61 -7.89 -3.69
C ARG A 15 -18.53 -7.53 -4.70
N ALA A 16 -17.92 -8.55 -5.30
CA ALA A 16 -17.24 -8.38 -6.56
C ALA A 16 -18.29 -7.79 -7.50
N VAL A 17 -18.22 -6.48 -7.71
CA VAL A 17 -19.07 -5.80 -8.68
C VAL A 17 -18.70 -6.43 -10.02
N ARG A 18 -19.72 -7.04 -10.64
CA ARG A 18 -19.69 -7.57 -12.00
C ARG A 18 -19.22 -6.48 -12.98
N GLU A 19 -18.74 -6.92 -14.12
CA GLU A 19 -18.08 -6.23 -15.24
C GLU A 19 -18.77 -5.00 -15.87
N ASP A 20 -19.76 -4.38 -15.24
CA ASP A 20 -20.33 -3.10 -15.64
C ASP A 20 -20.35 -2.16 -14.43
N ALA A 21 -19.21 -1.60 -14.06
CA ALA A 21 -19.14 -0.58 -13.02
C ALA A 21 -19.72 0.73 -13.57
N GLU A 22 -21.05 0.82 -13.60
CA GLU A 22 -21.77 2.07 -13.74
C GLU A 22 -21.24 3.04 -12.67
N THR A 23 -20.60 4.13 -13.10
CA THR A 23 -19.95 5.11 -12.22
C THR A 23 -20.99 5.59 -11.20
N THR A 24 -20.92 5.08 -9.97
CA THR A 24 -21.93 5.39 -8.95
C THR A 24 -21.76 6.87 -8.56
N LEU A 25 -22.72 7.69 -8.97
CA LEU A 25 -22.73 9.11 -8.67
C LEU A 25 -23.10 9.32 -7.19
N LEU A 26 -22.27 10.07 -6.49
CA LEU A 26 -22.42 10.41 -5.08
C LEU A 26 -22.73 11.91 -4.92
N PRO A 27 -23.39 12.31 -3.82
CA PRO A 27 -23.48 13.73 -3.46
C PRO A 27 -22.09 14.31 -3.14
N PRO A 28 -21.94 15.65 -3.11
CA PRO A 28 -20.67 16.28 -2.78
C PRO A 28 -20.22 15.89 -1.37
N PRO A 29 -18.91 15.71 -1.14
CA PRO A 29 -18.40 15.38 0.18
C PRO A 29 -18.73 16.52 1.14
N GLN A 30 -19.34 16.19 2.28
CA GLN A 30 -19.71 17.18 3.30
C GLN A 30 -18.50 17.92 3.89
N THR A 31 -17.29 17.39 3.68
CA THR A 31 -16.02 18.01 4.06
C THR A 31 -15.10 18.11 2.85
N VAL A 32 -15.18 19.22 2.12
CA VAL A 32 -14.22 19.53 1.05
C VAL A 32 -12.95 20.10 1.69
N LEU A 33 -11.95 19.24 1.91
CA LEU A 33 -10.61 19.72 2.26
C LEU A 33 -9.92 20.18 0.97
N LYS A 34 -9.59 21.48 0.89
CA LYS A 34 -8.99 22.16 -0.29
C LYS A 34 -7.58 21.66 -0.69
N ASN A 35 -7.13 20.51 -0.21
CA ASN A 35 -5.77 20.05 -0.37
C ASN A 35 -5.71 18.90 -1.39
N GLU A 36 -5.00 19.11 -2.50
CA GLU A 36 -4.92 18.17 -3.64
C GLU A 36 -4.43 16.76 -3.22
N SER A 37 -3.60 16.69 -2.18
CA SER A 37 -3.07 15.44 -1.62
C SER A 37 -4.12 14.56 -0.95
N ILE A 38 -5.33 15.07 -0.66
CA ILE A 38 -6.43 14.28 -0.09
C ILE A 38 -7.47 13.94 -1.17
N SER A 39 -7.31 14.42 -2.40
CA SER A 39 -8.29 14.16 -3.47
C SER A 39 -8.50 12.66 -3.70
N ILE A 40 -7.47 11.84 -3.46
CA ILE A 40 -7.57 10.38 -3.56
C ILE A 40 -8.74 9.84 -2.70
N LEU A 41 -9.01 10.41 -1.53
CA LEU A 41 -10.05 9.93 -0.60
C LEU A 41 -11.45 10.51 -0.85
N PHE A 42 -11.56 11.60 -1.62
CA PHE A 42 -12.81 12.36 -1.73
C PHE A 42 -13.47 12.31 -3.12
N GLY A 43 -12.84 11.62 -4.08
CA GLY A 43 -13.35 11.57 -5.45
C GLY A 43 -13.22 12.91 -6.19
N GLU A 44 -13.94 13.04 -7.28
CA GLU A 44 -13.97 14.23 -8.12
C GLU A 44 -15.38 14.65 -8.53
N PRO A 45 -15.62 15.96 -8.71
CA PRO A 45 -16.87 16.44 -9.27
C PRO A 45 -16.99 16.01 -10.74
N GLN A 46 -18.18 15.54 -11.12
CA GLN A 46 -18.51 15.19 -12.50
C GLN A 46 -19.03 16.43 -13.24
N LEU A 47 -18.23 16.96 -14.16
CA LEU A 47 -18.51 18.22 -14.87
C LEU A 47 -19.84 18.22 -15.62
N GLU A 48 -20.29 17.06 -16.10
CA GLU A 48 -21.50 16.94 -16.92
C GLU A 48 -22.80 16.77 -16.12
N ALA A 49 -22.72 16.42 -14.83
CA ALA A 49 -23.87 16.00 -14.02
C ALA A 49 -24.09 16.86 -12.75
N GLY A 50 -23.66 18.12 -12.76
CA GLY A 50 -23.94 19.09 -11.69
C GLY A 50 -23.22 18.78 -10.36
N ASP A 51 -23.94 18.85 -9.23
CA ASP A 51 -23.46 18.57 -7.85
C ASP A 51 -23.12 17.08 -7.60
N SER A 52 -22.88 16.29 -8.64
CA SER A 52 -22.55 14.87 -8.51
C SER A 52 -21.05 14.63 -8.52
N TRP A 53 -20.64 13.64 -7.74
CA TRP A 53 -19.25 13.26 -7.53
C TRP A 53 -19.05 11.79 -7.88
N ALA A 54 -17.90 11.46 -8.44
CA ALA A 54 -17.48 10.08 -8.62
C ALA A 54 -16.32 9.77 -7.70
N MET A 55 -16.33 8.59 -7.08
CA MET A 55 -15.15 8.11 -6.36
C MET A 55 -14.01 7.86 -7.35
N ASN A 56 -12.78 8.16 -6.94
CA ASN A 56 -11.62 7.78 -7.74
C ASN A 56 -11.52 6.25 -7.81
N ASN A 57 -11.02 5.74 -8.93
CA ASN A 57 -10.73 4.32 -9.06
C ASN A 57 -9.43 4.00 -8.31
N ILE A 58 -9.55 3.54 -7.07
CA ILE A 58 -8.42 3.31 -6.16
C ILE A 58 -8.29 1.82 -5.89
N HIS A 59 -7.07 1.34 -6.02
CA HIS A 59 -6.69 0.00 -5.66
C HIS A 59 -5.75 0.06 -4.45
N CYS A 60 -6.00 -0.78 -3.46
CA CYS A 60 -5.18 -0.87 -2.25
C CYS A 60 -4.81 -2.33 -2.02
N ARG A 61 -3.55 -2.55 -1.62
CA ARG A 61 -3.07 -3.83 -1.10
C ARG A 61 -2.33 -3.59 0.21
N THR A 62 -2.62 -4.45 1.19
CA THR A 62 -2.17 -4.28 2.57
C THR A 62 -1.65 -5.58 3.17
N THR A 63 -0.73 -5.48 4.12
CA THR A 63 -0.32 -6.59 5.00
C THR A 63 -1.02 -6.56 6.36
N TYR A 64 -1.88 -5.57 6.61
CA TYR A 64 -2.59 -5.46 7.89
C TYR A 64 -3.73 -6.46 7.99
N ALA A 65 -3.88 -7.02 9.18
CA ALA A 65 -4.96 -7.95 9.51
C ALA A 65 -6.08 -7.24 10.31
N PRO A 66 -7.36 -7.63 10.13
CA PRO A 66 -7.84 -8.56 9.09
C PRO A 66 -7.81 -7.92 7.71
N THR A 67 -7.30 -8.64 6.71
CA THR A 67 -7.33 -8.20 5.31
C THR A 67 -8.69 -8.58 4.73
N LEU A 68 -9.60 -7.60 4.61
CA LEU A 68 -10.95 -7.82 4.06
C LEU A 68 -10.94 -7.93 2.53
N SER A 69 -9.99 -7.26 1.86
CA SER A 69 -9.80 -7.31 0.42
C SER A 69 -8.37 -6.89 0.06
N GLY A 70 -7.73 -7.65 -0.83
CA GLY A 70 -6.43 -7.33 -1.43
C GLY A 70 -5.22 -7.42 -0.50
N ASN A 71 -4.50 -8.54 -0.52
CA ASN A 71 -3.25 -8.70 0.23
C ASN A 71 -2.06 -8.17 -0.58
N LEU A 72 -1.11 -7.52 0.08
CA LEU A 72 0.12 -7.03 -0.56
C LEU A 72 0.98 -8.16 -1.15
N THR A 73 0.90 -9.37 -0.60
CA THR A 73 1.56 -10.56 -1.18
C THR A 73 1.04 -10.91 -2.58
N ASP A 74 -0.20 -10.55 -2.89
CA ASP A 74 -0.87 -10.97 -4.13
C ASP A 74 -0.34 -10.20 -5.34
N ILE A 75 0.22 -9.02 -5.11
CA ILE A 75 0.84 -8.19 -6.15
C ILE A 75 2.36 -8.26 -6.12
N LEU A 76 2.97 -9.09 -5.25
CA LEU A 76 4.42 -9.21 -5.15
C LEU A 76 4.98 -10.05 -6.30
N VAL A 77 5.92 -9.47 -7.05
CA VAL A 77 6.60 -10.13 -8.19
C VAL A 77 7.94 -10.73 -7.74
N SER A 78 8.75 -9.96 -7.02
CA SER A 78 10.11 -10.37 -6.65
C SER A 78 10.69 -9.56 -5.50
N GLY A 79 11.80 -10.04 -4.94
CA GLY A 79 12.61 -9.30 -3.96
C GLY A 79 12.30 -9.60 -2.50
N GLU A 80 11.40 -10.54 -2.23
CA GLU A 80 11.20 -11.09 -0.89
C GLU A 80 12.14 -12.28 -0.63
N THR A 81 12.51 -12.49 0.63
CA THR A 81 13.14 -13.73 1.06
C THR A 81 12.22 -14.94 0.86
N THR A 82 12.80 -16.09 0.49
CA THR A 82 12.07 -17.36 0.32
C THR A 82 11.48 -17.90 1.63
N GLU A 83 11.89 -17.35 2.78
CA GLU A 83 11.49 -17.81 4.11
C GLU A 83 10.15 -17.22 4.59
N ARG A 84 9.12 -17.26 3.74
CA ARG A 84 7.72 -16.91 4.09
C ARG A 84 7.16 -17.76 5.24
N VAL A 85 7.73 -18.94 5.46
CA VAL A 85 7.18 -20.02 6.32
C VAL A 85 7.60 -19.89 7.79
N LEU A 86 8.49 -18.95 8.13
CA LEU A 86 8.85 -18.72 9.52
C LEU A 86 7.77 -17.94 10.27
N ASP A 87 7.39 -18.46 11.43
CA ASP A 87 6.48 -17.83 12.38
C ASP A 87 6.87 -16.35 12.61
N LEU A 88 5.93 -15.44 12.33
CA LEU A 88 6.07 -13.99 12.52
C LEU A 88 6.35 -13.62 13.98
N LEU A 89 5.98 -14.49 14.92
CA LEU A 89 6.28 -14.32 16.33
C LEU A 89 7.73 -14.65 16.68
N MET A 90 8.50 -15.29 15.80
CA MET A 90 9.92 -15.53 16.04
C MET A 90 10.79 -14.34 15.61
N PRO A 91 11.88 -14.04 16.34
CA PRO A 91 12.79 -12.98 15.97
C PRO A 91 13.64 -13.39 14.77
N LYS A 92 13.57 -12.59 13.71
CA LYS A 92 14.38 -12.77 12.51
C LYS A 92 15.71 -12.04 12.70
N GLY A 93 16.81 -12.77 12.53
CA GLY A 93 18.17 -12.24 12.63
C GLY A 93 18.55 -11.34 11.44
N ALA A 94 19.71 -10.70 11.51
CA ALA A 94 20.18 -9.78 10.46
C ALA A 94 20.37 -10.46 9.09
N LEU A 95 20.73 -11.76 9.08
CA LEU A 95 20.97 -12.53 7.86
C LEU A 95 19.73 -12.68 6.96
N PHE A 96 18.53 -12.59 7.53
CA PHE A 96 17.30 -12.65 6.74
C PHE A 96 17.17 -11.46 5.79
N TYR A 97 17.65 -10.31 6.24
CA TYR A 97 17.51 -9.04 5.53
C TYR A 97 18.55 -8.86 4.43
N THR A 98 19.58 -9.70 4.35
CA THR A 98 20.60 -9.63 3.29
C THR A 98 20.21 -10.39 2.03
N HIS A 99 19.15 -11.20 2.08
CA HIS A 99 18.71 -12.05 0.96
C HIS A 99 17.41 -11.57 0.32
N GLY A 100 16.85 -10.46 0.80
CA GLY A 100 15.58 -9.94 0.32
C GLY A 100 14.88 -9.12 1.40
N TRP A 101 13.72 -8.59 1.03
CA TRP A 101 12.78 -7.99 1.96
C TRP A 101 12.10 -9.09 2.77
N VAL A 102 11.82 -8.78 4.03
CA VAL A 102 11.32 -9.77 5.00
C VAL A 102 9.98 -9.31 5.53
N LEU A 103 8.94 -10.12 5.32
CA LEU A 103 7.64 -9.93 5.95
C LEU A 103 7.77 -10.21 7.46
N ASP A 104 7.57 -9.21 8.31
CA ASP A 104 7.79 -9.34 9.77
C ASP A 104 6.86 -8.41 10.59
N LEU A 105 6.90 -8.56 11.91
CA LEU A 105 6.30 -7.67 12.89
C LEU A 105 7.37 -6.73 13.47
N SER A 106 6.91 -5.53 13.86
CA SER A 106 7.70 -4.65 14.71
C SER A 106 7.99 -5.33 16.05
N GLU A 107 9.09 -4.94 16.70
CA GLU A 107 9.44 -5.50 18.02
C GLU A 107 8.35 -5.25 19.05
N THR A 108 7.77 -4.04 19.05
CA THR A 108 6.67 -3.65 19.95
C THR A 108 5.41 -4.48 19.70
N GLU A 109 5.07 -4.72 18.43
CA GLU A 109 3.89 -5.50 18.05
C GLU A 109 4.08 -6.97 18.43
N ARG A 110 5.26 -7.53 18.17
CA ARG A 110 5.60 -8.90 18.54
C ARG A 110 5.53 -9.11 20.06
N LEU A 111 6.09 -8.20 20.84
CA LEU A 111 6.04 -8.27 22.30
C LEU A 111 4.60 -8.17 22.82
N ALA A 112 3.78 -7.29 22.24
CA ALA A 112 2.37 -7.18 22.59
C ALA A 112 1.61 -8.48 22.27
N LYS A 113 1.79 -9.03 21.06
CA LYS A 113 1.15 -10.29 20.67
C LYS A 113 1.57 -11.47 21.53
N ARG A 114 2.86 -11.64 21.82
CA ARG A 114 3.35 -12.70 22.73
C ARG A 114 2.78 -12.59 24.16
N LYS A 115 2.52 -11.37 24.63
CA LYS A 115 1.87 -11.15 25.93
C LYS A 115 0.38 -11.54 25.88
N LEU A 116 -0.33 -11.16 24.81
CA LEU A 116 -1.74 -11.46 24.60
C LEU A 116 -2.00 -12.94 24.28
N ASP A 117 -1.06 -13.62 23.64
CA ASP A 117 -1.13 -15.04 23.31
C ASP A 117 -1.37 -15.91 24.55
N ARG A 118 -0.78 -15.53 25.69
CA ARG A 118 -1.01 -16.17 27.00
C ARG A 118 -2.46 -16.10 27.48
N PHE A 119 -3.27 -15.20 26.93
CA PHE A 119 -4.68 -15.00 27.26
C PHE A 119 -5.60 -15.46 26.10
N GLY A 120 -5.11 -16.34 25.22
CA GLY A 120 -5.87 -16.84 24.07
C GLY A 120 -6.12 -15.77 23.00
N GLY A 121 -5.26 -14.75 22.93
CA GLY A 121 -5.32 -13.68 21.93
C GLY A 121 -6.46 -12.66 22.13
N LEU A 122 -7.43 -12.92 23.02
CA LEU A 122 -8.61 -12.06 23.31
C LEU A 122 -9.34 -11.51 22.06
N GLY A 123 -9.26 -12.21 20.92
CA GLY A 123 -9.82 -11.73 19.65
C GLY A 123 -9.08 -10.56 19.01
N PHE A 124 -7.85 -10.25 19.44
CA PHE A 124 -7.02 -9.17 18.91
C PHE A 124 -6.37 -9.57 17.58
N VAL A 125 -7.15 -9.46 16.49
CA VAL A 125 -6.73 -9.76 15.11
C VAL A 125 -6.04 -8.57 14.44
N ASP A 126 -5.80 -7.44 15.13
CA ASP A 126 -4.98 -6.36 14.57
C ASP A 126 -3.53 -6.83 14.51
N SER A 127 -2.98 -7.02 13.30
CA SER A 127 -1.56 -7.31 13.10
C SER A 127 -0.98 -6.34 12.10
N LYS A 128 -0.01 -5.55 12.54
CA LYS A 128 0.73 -4.61 11.71
C LYS A 128 1.99 -5.26 11.17
N VAL A 129 1.78 -6.28 10.33
CA VAL A 129 2.85 -6.91 9.56
C VAL A 129 3.24 -5.97 8.43
N ALA A 130 4.51 -5.98 8.02
CA ALA A 130 4.99 -5.22 6.87
C ALA A 130 6.21 -5.91 6.25
N TYR A 131 6.54 -5.58 5.00
CA TYR A 131 7.83 -5.91 4.42
C TYR A 131 8.89 -4.96 4.95
N TYR A 132 9.95 -5.49 5.55
CA TYR A 132 11.08 -4.72 6.04
C TYR A 132 12.30 -4.97 5.18
N GLY A 133 12.97 -3.88 4.81
CA GLY A 133 14.18 -3.89 3.98
C GLY A 133 15.30 -3.05 4.59
N ILE A 134 16.53 -3.52 4.40
CA ILE A 134 17.77 -2.77 4.62
C ILE A 134 18.45 -2.54 3.26
N HIS A 135 19.54 -1.77 3.23
CA HIS A 135 20.28 -1.52 1.98
C HIS A 135 20.70 -2.83 1.26
N ALA A 136 21.10 -3.85 2.03
CA ALA A 136 21.48 -5.16 1.49
C ALA A 136 20.30 -6.02 0.99
N SER A 137 19.05 -5.66 1.29
CA SER A 137 17.87 -6.43 0.86
C SER A 137 17.63 -6.39 -0.64
N GLY A 138 18.23 -5.41 -1.34
CA GLY A 138 17.96 -5.20 -2.76
C GLY A 138 16.55 -4.64 -3.03
N PRO A 139 16.11 -4.67 -4.29
CA PRO A 139 14.79 -4.18 -4.68
C PRO A 139 13.67 -5.19 -4.38
N ILE A 140 12.51 -4.68 -3.96
CA ILE A 140 11.22 -5.40 -3.95
C ILE A 140 10.32 -4.83 -5.05
N THR A 141 9.69 -5.70 -5.82
CA THR A 141 8.87 -5.32 -6.99
C THR A 141 7.45 -5.81 -6.82
N PHE A 142 6.50 -4.90 -7.01
CA PHE A 142 5.07 -5.15 -7.00
C PHE A 142 4.48 -4.87 -8.39
N PHE A 143 3.47 -5.63 -8.80
CA PHE A 143 2.74 -5.42 -10.05
C PHE A 143 1.41 -4.72 -9.79
N LEU A 144 1.30 -3.47 -10.27
CA LEU A 144 0.11 -2.65 -10.14
C LEU A 144 -0.78 -2.88 -11.35
N ALA A 145 -1.72 -3.83 -11.24
CA ALA A 145 -2.66 -4.15 -12.31
C ALA A 145 -3.56 -2.95 -12.63
N ILE A 146 -3.86 -2.78 -13.92
CA ILE A 146 -4.76 -1.74 -14.42
C ILE A 146 -6.00 -2.42 -14.99
N SER A 147 -7.16 -1.92 -14.61
CA SER A 147 -8.46 -2.48 -15.00
C SER A 147 -8.88 -2.05 -16.40
N ARG A 148 -8.25 -0.99 -16.93
CA ARG A 148 -8.60 -0.38 -18.21
C ARG A 148 -7.96 -1.03 -19.42
N PRO A 149 -8.56 -0.86 -20.61
CA PRO A 149 -7.89 -1.14 -21.87
C PRO A 149 -6.60 -0.32 -21.97
N ALA A 150 -5.48 -1.01 -21.85
CA ALA A 150 -4.15 -0.48 -22.08
C ALA A 150 -3.43 -1.39 -23.09
N LYS A 151 -2.27 -0.96 -23.55
CA LYS A 151 -1.34 -1.80 -24.31
C LYS A 151 0.04 -1.73 -23.69
N VAL A 152 0.79 -2.81 -23.84
CA VAL A 152 2.20 -2.83 -23.45
C VAL A 152 2.93 -1.71 -24.21
N GLY A 153 3.70 -0.90 -23.47
CA GLY A 153 4.40 0.27 -24.00
C GLY A 153 3.63 1.59 -23.91
N ASP A 154 2.34 1.58 -23.53
CA ASP A 154 1.60 2.82 -23.27
C ASP A 154 2.25 3.62 -22.14
N VAL A 155 2.14 4.95 -22.21
CA VAL A 155 2.66 5.84 -21.16
C VAL A 155 1.85 5.66 -19.87
N ALA A 156 2.53 5.29 -18.78
CA ALA A 156 1.92 4.98 -17.48
C ALA A 156 1.10 6.15 -16.92
N ARG A 157 1.56 7.39 -17.11
CA ARG A 157 0.89 8.61 -16.63
C ARG A 157 -0.49 8.85 -17.27
N ASN A 158 -0.78 8.22 -18.42
CA ASN A 158 -2.09 8.31 -19.06
C ASN A 158 -3.11 7.34 -18.45
N HIS A 159 -2.65 6.38 -17.64
CA HIS A 159 -3.48 5.34 -17.03
C HIS A 159 -3.53 5.47 -15.50
N LEU A 160 -2.42 5.83 -14.88
CA LEU A 160 -2.30 6.03 -13.44
C LEU A 160 -2.11 7.49 -13.09
N ARG A 161 -2.88 7.93 -12.10
CA ARG A 161 -2.76 9.27 -11.53
C ARG A 161 -1.76 9.32 -10.39
N ARG A 162 -1.80 8.34 -9.48
CA ARG A 162 -1.01 8.33 -8.24
C ARG A 162 -0.56 6.94 -7.85
N ILE A 163 0.62 6.88 -7.23
CA ILE A 163 1.11 5.72 -6.50
C ILE A 163 1.49 6.19 -5.09
N VAL A 164 0.97 5.53 -4.07
CA VAL A 164 1.21 5.84 -2.66
C VAL A 164 1.72 4.59 -1.96
N VAL A 165 2.79 4.76 -1.18
CA VAL A 165 3.37 3.71 -0.35
C VAL A 165 3.32 4.14 1.09
N CYS A 166 2.76 3.29 1.95
CA CYS A 166 2.72 3.55 3.39
C CYS A 166 3.60 2.56 4.15
N GLN A 167 4.40 3.12 5.04
CA GLN A 167 5.19 2.39 6.02
C GLN A 167 4.31 1.95 7.19
N VAL A 168 4.77 0.94 7.93
CA VAL A 168 4.16 0.67 9.23
C VAL A 168 4.51 1.83 10.17
N ASN A 169 3.57 2.24 11.01
CA ASN A 169 3.90 3.19 12.06
C ASN A 169 4.63 2.48 13.21
N GLU A 170 5.95 2.34 13.09
CA GLU A 170 6.74 2.03 14.26
C GLU A 170 6.96 3.29 15.07
N LYS A 171 6.91 3.16 16.40
CA LYS A 171 7.43 4.19 17.31
C LYS A 171 8.96 4.17 17.22
N HIS A 172 9.51 4.57 16.08
CA HIS A 172 10.92 4.85 15.98
C HIS A 172 11.17 6.12 16.79
N HIS A 173 11.48 5.94 18.08
CA HIS A 173 12.11 6.97 18.91
C HIS A 173 13.63 7.01 18.65
N VAL A 174 14.09 6.29 17.63
CA VAL A 174 15.51 6.05 17.35
C VAL A 174 15.97 7.03 16.28
N VAL A 175 17.01 7.79 16.60
CA VAL A 175 17.76 8.60 15.64
C VAL A 175 18.25 7.69 14.49
N GLY A 176 17.87 8.03 13.25
CA GLY A 176 18.26 7.27 12.06
C GLY A 176 17.30 6.13 11.67
N ALA A 177 16.02 6.22 12.03
CA ALA A 177 14.98 5.43 11.40
C ALA A 177 14.82 5.78 9.92
N CYS A 178 14.33 4.83 9.12
CA CYS A 178 14.15 5.05 7.68
C CYS A 178 13.14 6.18 7.41
N ASN A 179 13.60 7.16 6.63
CA ASN A 179 12.80 8.17 5.98
C ASN A 179 12.50 7.69 4.55
N ALA A 180 11.28 7.22 4.31
CA ALA A 180 10.84 6.74 2.99
C ALA A 180 11.07 7.76 1.87
N GLN A 181 10.96 9.05 2.17
CA GLN A 181 11.10 10.09 1.17
C GLN A 181 12.54 10.21 0.62
N THR A 182 13.55 10.07 1.48
CA THR A 182 14.95 10.37 1.12
C THR A 182 15.86 9.14 1.13
N GLN A 183 15.48 8.07 1.83
CA GLN A 183 16.30 6.87 2.03
C GLN A 183 15.75 5.64 1.31
N MET A 184 14.66 5.80 0.56
CA MET A 184 14.18 4.80 -0.40
C MET A 184 14.32 5.33 -1.82
N ARG A 185 14.58 4.42 -2.76
CA ARG A 185 14.55 4.67 -4.20
C ARG A 185 13.38 3.90 -4.79
N TYR A 186 12.59 4.60 -5.60
CA TYR A 186 11.42 4.05 -6.26
C TYR A 186 11.64 3.99 -7.77
N GLN A 187 11.11 2.96 -8.42
CA GLN A 187 11.02 2.86 -9.86
C GLN A 187 9.59 2.51 -10.26
N VAL A 188 9.10 3.14 -11.31
CA VAL A 188 7.76 2.97 -11.86
C VAL A 188 7.91 2.65 -13.33
N GLY A 189 7.38 1.52 -13.79
CA GLY A 189 7.46 1.11 -15.19
C GLY A 189 8.90 0.98 -15.71
N GLY A 190 9.84 0.59 -14.85
CA GLY A 190 11.27 0.48 -15.18
C GLY A 190 12.07 1.78 -15.11
N VAL A 191 11.42 2.92 -14.83
CA VAL A 191 12.06 4.24 -14.76
C VAL A 191 12.16 4.69 -13.31
N THR A 192 13.30 5.25 -12.91
CA THR A 192 13.49 5.73 -11.53
C THR A 192 12.67 6.99 -11.29
N ALA A 193 11.85 7.01 -10.25
CA ALA A 193 11.09 8.18 -9.84
C ALA A 193 12.02 9.27 -9.31
N THR A 194 11.86 10.49 -9.80
CA THR A 194 12.63 11.67 -9.42
C THR A 194 12.24 12.20 -8.06
N ASN A 195 10.98 12.04 -7.68
CA ASN A 195 10.44 12.59 -6.45
C ASN A 195 9.53 11.58 -5.73
N ALA A 196 9.64 11.61 -4.41
CA ALA A 196 8.67 11.05 -3.51
C ALA A 196 8.41 12.10 -2.43
N THR A 197 7.17 12.30 -2.01
CA THR A 197 6.81 13.32 -1.02
C THR A 197 5.92 12.73 0.04
N TYR A 198 6.23 12.99 1.31
CA TYR A 198 5.33 12.60 2.38
C TYR A 198 4.00 13.32 2.26
N MET A 199 2.92 12.55 2.39
CA MET A 199 1.57 13.08 2.47
C MET A 199 1.34 13.66 3.87
N THR A 200 0.66 14.80 3.92
CA THR A 200 0.29 15.50 5.17
C THR A 200 -1.22 15.46 5.44
N SER A 201 -1.93 14.72 4.60
CA SER A 201 -3.38 14.58 4.57
C SER A 201 -3.90 13.78 5.77
N PRO A 202 -5.07 14.12 6.34
CA PRO A 202 -5.78 13.20 7.22
C PRO A 202 -5.93 11.81 6.56
N GLY A 203 -5.80 10.74 7.34
CA GLY A 203 -5.81 9.36 6.83
C GLY A 203 -4.45 8.86 6.31
N THR A 204 -3.51 9.75 5.98
CA THR A 204 -2.12 9.39 5.59
C THR A 204 -1.12 9.51 6.75
N LEU A 205 -1.63 9.98 7.90
CA LEU A 205 -0.90 10.15 9.13
C LEU A 205 -1.36 9.09 10.13
N TYR A 206 -0.42 8.57 10.93
CA TYR A 206 -0.75 7.73 12.08
C TYR A 206 -0.23 8.39 13.35
N LEU A 207 -1.13 8.70 14.28
CA LEU A 207 -0.81 9.44 15.51
C LEU A 207 0.01 10.72 15.23
N GLY A 208 -0.36 11.44 14.17
CA GLY A 208 0.30 12.68 13.72
C GLY A 208 1.62 12.48 12.95
N ARG A 209 2.07 11.24 12.74
CA ARG A 209 3.31 10.94 11.99
C ARG A 209 3.01 10.68 10.52
N LYS A 210 3.87 11.23 9.65
CA LYS A 210 3.81 10.98 8.20
C LYS A 210 4.34 9.58 7.92
N ILE A 211 3.47 8.70 7.43
CA ILE A 211 3.83 7.30 7.14
C ILE A 211 3.64 6.92 5.68
N CYS A 212 2.90 7.73 4.92
CA CYS A 212 2.67 7.51 3.49
C CYS A 212 3.44 8.52 2.64
N VAL A 213 4.10 8.02 1.59
CA VAL A 213 4.73 8.83 0.55
C VAL A 213 3.98 8.66 -0.75
N GLN A 214 3.74 9.76 -1.45
CA GLN A 214 3.31 9.75 -2.83
C GLN A 214 4.55 9.68 -3.71
N VAL A 215 4.60 8.70 -4.61
CA VAL A 215 5.68 8.51 -5.57
C VAL A 215 5.27 9.14 -6.90
N GLU A 216 6.14 9.96 -7.47
CA GLU A 216 5.94 10.53 -8.80
C GLU A 216 5.99 9.44 -9.88
N ILE A 217 5.08 9.51 -10.87
CA ILE A 217 5.08 8.64 -12.04
C ILE A 217 5.90 9.35 -13.14
N PRO A 218 7.10 8.85 -13.50
CA PRO A 218 7.92 9.43 -14.58
C PRO A 218 7.18 9.49 -15.91
N SER A 219 7.51 10.47 -16.76
CA SER A 219 6.93 10.61 -18.10
C SER A 219 7.27 9.44 -19.02
N GLU A 220 8.42 8.80 -18.80
CA GLU A 220 8.94 7.70 -19.61
C GLU A 220 8.51 6.33 -19.07
N ALA A 221 7.82 6.28 -17.92
CA ALA A 221 7.32 5.03 -17.36
C ALA A 221 6.26 4.44 -18.29
N SER A 222 6.34 3.13 -18.56
CA SER A 222 5.44 2.45 -19.48
C SER A 222 4.64 1.32 -18.82
N ILE A 223 3.48 1.02 -19.39
CA ILE A 223 2.69 -0.17 -19.09
C ILE A 223 3.45 -1.41 -19.54
N GLY A 224 3.48 -2.42 -18.66
CA GLY A 224 4.01 -3.75 -18.93
C GLY A 224 2.93 -4.82 -18.79
N GLU A 225 3.37 -6.06 -18.89
CA GLU A 225 2.54 -7.25 -18.72
C GLU A 225 3.19 -8.20 -17.71
N TYR A 226 2.38 -8.77 -16.83
CA TYR A 226 2.79 -9.81 -15.90
C TYR A 226 1.63 -10.79 -15.72
N ASN A 227 1.89 -12.09 -15.87
CA ASN A 227 0.87 -13.14 -15.76
C ASN A 227 -0.42 -12.85 -16.55
N GLN A 228 -0.28 -12.40 -17.81
CA GLN A 228 -1.39 -12.06 -18.71
C GLN A 228 -2.27 -10.88 -18.23
N GLN A 229 -1.81 -10.12 -17.23
CA GLN A 229 -2.44 -8.89 -16.78
C GLN A 229 -1.60 -7.70 -17.21
N LEU A 230 -2.27 -6.64 -17.64
CA LEU A 230 -1.63 -5.35 -17.93
C LEU A 230 -1.53 -4.51 -16.66
N GLY A 231 -0.44 -3.78 -16.54
CA GLY A 231 -0.15 -3.04 -15.32
C GLY A 231 1.25 -2.43 -15.33
N ILE A 232 1.71 -2.00 -14.16
CA ILE A 232 3.00 -1.35 -14.01
C ILE A 232 3.82 -2.03 -12.93
N ASN A 233 5.08 -2.31 -13.22
CA ASN A 233 6.05 -2.71 -12.21
C ASN A 233 6.40 -1.51 -11.34
N PHE A 234 6.08 -1.60 -10.06
CA PHE A 234 6.47 -0.67 -9.02
C PHE A 234 7.55 -1.30 -8.16
N THR A 235 8.76 -0.74 -8.19
CA THR A 235 9.92 -1.26 -7.45
C THR A 235 10.35 -0.28 -6.38
N ALA A 236 10.64 -0.80 -5.18
CA ALA A 236 11.19 -0.03 -4.07
C ALA A 236 12.50 -0.67 -3.59
N SER A 237 13.47 0.15 -3.21
CA SER A 237 14.75 -0.30 -2.64
C SER A 237 15.25 0.69 -1.60
N VAL A 238 16.03 0.22 -0.62
CA VAL A 238 16.66 1.11 0.37
C VAL A 238 17.93 1.69 -0.23
N SER A 239 17.96 3.02 -0.42
CA SER A 239 19.07 3.72 -1.07
C SER A 239 20.21 4.09 -0.11
N ASP A 240 19.90 4.27 1.18
CA ASP A 240 20.88 4.69 2.18
C ASP A 240 21.68 3.51 2.75
N LYS A 241 22.99 3.52 2.51
CA LYS A 241 23.96 2.52 2.99
C LYS A 241 24.07 2.45 4.52
N HIS A 242 23.58 3.44 5.26
CA HIS A 242 23.60 3.42 6.72
C HIS A 242 22.43 2.63 7.33
N ILE A 243 21.41 2.30 6.53
CA ILE A 243 20.30 1.43 6.94
C ILE A 243 20.75 -0.03 6.77
N MET A 244 21.49 -0.51 7.76
CA MET A 244 22.07 -1.87 7.78
C MET A 244 21.45 -2.79 8.83
N LYS A 245 20.60 -2.25 9.72
CA LYS A 245 20.03 -2.96 10.87
C LYS A 245 18.51 -2.93 10.83
N LYS A 246 17.88 -4.01 11.31
CA LYS A 246 16.42 -4.15 11.37
C LYS A 246 15.73 -2.98 12.08
N ASN A 247 16.27 -2.51 13.20
CA ASN A 247 15.68 -1.41 13.97
C ASN A 247 15.72 -0.04 13.27
N LYS A 248 16.38 0.04 12.11
CA LYS A 248 16.40 1.20 11.21
C LYS A 248 15.81 0.89 9.84
N ALA A 249 15.33 -0.33 9.61
CA ALA A 249 14.86 -0.80 8.32
C ALA A 249 13.71 0.07 7.81
N CYS A 250 13.64 0.21 6.49
CA CYS A 250 12.47 0.75 5.83
C CYS A 250 11.37 -0.31 5.84
N SER A 251 10.12 0.11 5.95
CA SER A 251 8.97 -0.80 5.86
C SER A 251 8.00 -0.41 4.75
N ILE A 252 7.29 -1.39 4.22
CA ILE A 252 6.17 -1.23 3.29
C ILE A 252 5.02 -2.09 3.81
N ALA A 253 3.92 -1.45 4.19
CA ALA A 253 2.71 -2.09 4.69
C ALA A 253 1.52 -1.94 3.74
N HIS A 254 1.48 -0.82 3.00
CA HIS A 254 0.44 -0.55 2.02
C HIS A 254 1.05 -0.07 0.71
N VAL A 255 0.48 -0.54 -0.39
CA VAL A 255 0.68 0.03 -1.72
C VAL A 255 -0.71 0.35 -2.28
N VAL A 256 -0.88 1.61 -2.66
CA VAL A 256 -2.13 2.16 -3.17
C VAL A 256 -1.86 2.83 -4.51
N TRP A 257 -2.71 2.60 -5.49
CA TRP A 257 -2.64 3.30 -6.77
C TRP A 257 -4.02 3.77 -7.22
N GLU A 258 -4.02 4.92 -7.87
CA GLU A 258 -5.22 5.57 -8.41
C GLU A 258 -5.14 5.51 -9.93
N GLU A 259 -6.12 4.89 -10.57
CA GLU A 259 -6.32 4.98 -12.01
C GLU A 259 -7.02 6.30 -12.35
N ILE A 260 -6.62 6.95 -13.45
CA ILE A 260 -7.33 8.13 -13.99
C ILE A 260 -8.79 7.75 -14.26
N SER A 261 -9.79 8.64 -14.22
CA SER A 261 -11.22 8.35 -14.53
C SER A 261 -11.52 8.44 -16.04
N PRO A 262 -12.57 7.78 -16.60
CA PRO A 262 -12.83 7.82 -18.05
C PRO A 262 -13.33 9.19 -18.51
N ALA A 263 -13.97 9.93 -17.60
CA ALA A 263 -14.57 11.25 -17.83
C ALA A 263 -13.54 12.40 -17.99
N GLN A 264 -12.25 12.09 -18.20
CA GLN A 264 -11.18 13.08 -18.33
C GLN A 264 -10.57 13.15 -19.75
N HIS A 265 -11.23 12.55 -20.75
CA HIS A 265 -10.84 12.63 -22.16
C HIS A 265 -11.91 13.31 -23.02
#